data_AF-A0A0G1BEW3-F1
#
_entry.id   AF-A0A0G1BEW3-F1
#
_cell.length_a   1.000
_cell.length_b   1.000
_cell.length_c   1.000
_cell.angle_alpha   90.00
_cell.angle_beta   90.00
_cell.angle_gamma   90.00
#
_symmetry.space_group_name_H-M   'P 1'
#
loop_
_entity.id
_entity.type
_entity.pdbx_description
1 polymer ?
#
loop_
_entity_poly.entity_id
_entity_poly.type
_entity_poly.pdbx_seq_one_letter_code
_entity_poly.pdbx_strand_id
1 'polypeptide(L)'
;MGGKYLKLNDIGAYRISFHLSNEVWEIVKTWDYLARDTVGKQWVRAVDSCSANIAEGFGRYTKKDKIKFYRYTFASMLESK
;
A
#
# COMPACT_ATOMS: atom_id res chain seq x y z
N MET A 1 -0.30 -30.84 -16.51
CA MET A 1 0.51 -29.93 -15.68
C MET A 1 -0.27 -28.64 -15.48
N GLY A 2 -0.76 -28.37 -14.27
CA GLY A 2 -1.48 -27.13 -13.98
C GLY A 2 -0.50 -25.96 -13.91
N GLY A 3 -0.73 -24.91 -14.70
CA GLY A 3 0.09 -23.70 -14.65
C GLY A 3 0.00 -23.02 -13.27
N LYS A 4 1.14 -22.62 -12.71
CA LYS A 4 1.16 -21.83 -11.48
C LYS A 4 0.67 -20.41 -11.81
N TYR A 5 -0.53 -20.08 -11.40
CA TYR A 5 -1.03 -18.71 -11.48
C TYR A 5 -0.30 -17.83 -10.47
N LEU A 6 0.00 -16.60 -10.88
CA LEU A 6 0.55 -15.57 -10.01
C LEU A 6 -0.41 -15.33 -8.84
N LYS A 7 0.10 -15.21 -7.62
CA LYS A 7 -0.64 -14.83 -6.41
C LYS A 7 -0.25 -13.42 -6.00
N LEU A 8 -1.09 -12.76 -5.19
CA LEU A 8 -0.80 -11.41 -4.68
C LEU A 8 0.55 -11.35 -3.93
N ASN A 9 0.85 -12.38 -3.13
CA ASN A 9 2.11 -12.47 -2.40
C ASN A 9 3.34 -12.70 -3.31
N ASP A 10 3.15 -13.05 -4.58
CA ASP A 10 4.25 -13.09 -5.56
C ASP A 10 4.60 -11.67 -6.08
N ILE A 11 3.76 -10.66 -5.80
CA ILE A 11 3.98 -9.28 -6.21
C ILE A 11 4.93 -8.60 -5.22
N GLY A 12 6.18 -8.38 -5.64
CA GLY A 12 7.20 -7.72 -4.81
C GLY A 12 6.76 -6.35 -4.27
N ALA A 13 6.14 -5.51 -5.11
CA ALA A 13 5.64 -4.20 -4.70
C ALA A 13 4.57 -4.29 -3.59
N TYR A 14 3.68 -5.29 -3.64
CA TYR A 14 2.69 -5.53 -2.60
C TYR A 14 3.39 -5.86 -1.27
N ARG A 15 4.33 -6.81 -1.29
CA ARG A 15 5.05 -7.20 -0.08
C ARG A 15 5.82 -6.03 0.53
N ILE A 16 6.57 -5.29 -0.30
CA ILE A 16 7.36 -4.15 0.16
C ILE A 16 6.47 -3.08 0.78
N SER A 17 5.40 -2.67 0.09
CA SER A 17 4.47 -1.67 0.63
C SER A 17 3.75 -2.14 1.89
N PHE A 18 3.37 -3.42 1.97
CA PHE A 18 2.75 -3.99 3.16
C PHE A 18 3.71 -4.04 4.36
N HIS A 19 4.98 -4.38 4.14
CA HIS A 19 5.99 -4.31 5.20
C HIS A 19 6.22 -2.87 5.67
N LEU A 20 6.34 -1.93 4.72
CA LEU A 20 6.48 -0.50 5.04
C LEU A 20 5.31 0.04 5.87
N SER A 21 4.08 -0.35 5.53
CA SER A 21 2.88 -0.04 6.33
C SER A 21 3.02 -0.43 7.80
N ASN A 22 3.46 -1.66 8.06
CA ASN A 22 3.64 -2.14 9.42
C ASN A 22 4.76 -1.38 10.16
N GLU A 23 5.86 -1.05 9.47
CA GLU A 23 6.94 -0.26 10.06
C GLU A 23 6.48 1.16 10.41
N VAL A 24 5.79 1.84 9.49
CA VAL A 24 5.25 3.19 9.70
C VAL A 24 4.24 3.21 10.84
N TRP A 25 3.37 2.20 10.91
CA TRP A 25 2.42 2.04 12.01
C TRP A 25 3.12 1.96 13.37
N GLU A 26 4.16 1.14 13.50
CA GLU A 26 4.91 1.02 14.74
C GLU A 26 5.67 2.30 15.11
N ILE A 27 6.19 3.04 14.12
CA ILE A 27 6.82 4.35 14.35
C ILE A 27 5.79 5.37 14.85
N VAL A 28 4.66 5.51 14.16
CA VAL A 28 3.63 6.52 14.50
C VAL A 28 2.99 6.23 15.87
N LYS A 29 2.92 4.96 16.28
CA LYS A 29 2.43 4.59 17.62
C LYS A 29 3.24 5.22 18.75
N THR A 30 4.54 5.44 18.57
CA THR A 30 5.42 6.01 19.61
C THR A 30 5.39 7.53 19.67
N TRP A 31 4.70 8.20 18.73
CA TRP A 31 4.59 9.65 18.71
C TRP A 31 3.68 10.16 19.83
N ASP A 32 3.90 11.41 20.24
CA ASP A 32 2.99 12.12 21.15
C ASP A 32 1.59 12.26 20.53
N TYR A 33 0.61 12.56 21.38
CA TYR A 33 -0.79 12.59 20.96
C TYR A 33 -1.03 13.54 19.79
N LEU A 34 -0.49 14.75 19.82
CA LEU A 34 -0.80 15.77 18.80
C LEU A 34 -0.20 15.37 17.45
N ALA A 35 1.07 14.98 17.42
CA ALA A 35 1.73 14.54 16.19
C ALA A 35 1.07 13.28 15.62
N ARG A 36 0.74 12.30 16.48
CA ARG A 36 0.06 11.07 16.09
C ARG A 36 -1.34 11.32 15.52
N ASP A 37 -2.14 12.17 16.19
CA ASP A 37 -3.53 12.44 15.81
C ASP A 37 -3.66 13.26 14.53
N THR A 38 -2.65 14.06 14.21
CA THR A 38 -2.64 14.91 13.02
C THR A 38 -1.88 14.26 11.86
N VAL A 39 -0.57 14.54 11.76
CA VAL A 39 0.28 14.08 10.66
C VAL A 39 0.50 12.56 10.68
N GLY A 40 0.57 11.95 11.86
CA GLY A 40 0.75 10.50 11.99
C GLY A 40 -0.38 9.70 11.35
N LYS A 41 -1.64 10.06 11.63
CA LYS A 41 -2.81 9.42 10.99
C LYS A 41 -2.81 9.59 9.48
N GLN A 42 -2.45 10.78 8.96
CA GLN A 42 -2.39 11.01 7.52
C GLN A 42 -1.31 10.14 6.88
N TRP A 43 -0.12 10.08 7.49
CA TRP A 43 1.00 9.30 6.98
C TRP A 43 0.72 7.80 6.96
N VAL A 44 0.18 7.25 8.05
CA VAL A 44 -0.25 5.84 8.11
C VAL A 44 -1.23 5.53 6.97
N ARG A 45 -2.26 6.37 6.78
CA ARG A 45 -3.27 6.14 5.73
C ARG A 45 -2.68 6.19 4.33
N ALA A 46 -1.77 7.13 4.07
CA ALA A 46 -1.10 7.27 2.78
C ALA A 46 -0.27 6.00 2.46
N VAL A 47 0.53 5.54 3.42
CA VAL A 47 1.37 4.35 3.26
C VAL A 47 0.51 3.07 3.13
N ASP A 48 -0.50 2.88 3.98
CA ASP A 48 -1.43 1.74 3.92
C ASP A 48 -2.17 1.64 2.59
N SER A 49 -2.56 2.80 2.04
CA SER A 49 -3.26 2.83 0.76
C SER A 49 -2.40 2.31 -0.41
N CYS A 50 -1.06 2.32 -0.30
CA CYS A 50 -0.19 1.78 -1.33
C CYS A 50 -0.40 0.27 -1.52
N SER A 51 -0.30 -0.50 -0.43
CA SER A 51 -0.47 -1.96 -0.47
C SER A 51 -1.92 -2.37 -0.80
N ALA A 52 -2.89 -1.61 -0.28
CA ALA A 52 -4.31 -1.80 -0.59
C ALA A 52 -4.62 -1.59 -2.09
N ASN A 53 -4.13 -0.51 -2.70
CA ASN A 53 -4.31 -0.25 -4.12
C ASN A 53 -3.63 -1.33 -5.01
N ILE A 54 -2.47 -1.85 -4.59
CA ILE A 54 -1.82 -2.95 -5.32
C ILE A 54 -2.67 -4.23 -5.25
N ALA A 55 -3.20 -4.56 -4.06
CA ALA A 55 -4.06 -5.72 -3.86
C ALA A 55 -5.36 -5.62 -4.67
N GLU A 56 -6.02 -4.47 -4.63
CA GLU A 56 -7.22 -4.21 -5.42
C GLU A 56 -6.93 -4.31 -6.92
N GLY A 57 -5.86 -3.67 -7.39
CA GLY A 57 -5.44 -3.72 -8.79
C GLY A 57 -5.12 -5.14 -9.26
N PHE A 58 -4.47 -5.94 -8.42
CA PHE A 58 -4.19 -7.35 -8.70
C PHE A 58 -5.47 -8.16 -8.96
N GLY A 59 -6.51 -7.92 -8.15
CA GLY A 59 -7.81 -8.59 -8.23
C GLY A 59 -8.72 -8.15 -9.39
N ARG A 60 -8.39 -7.07 -10.12
CA ARG A 60 -9.22 -6.62 -11.25
C ARG A 60 -9.10 -7.55 -12.46
N TYR A 61 -10.18 -7.66 -13.23
CA TYR A 61 -10.22 -8.51 -14.42
C TYR A 61 -9.45 -7.90 -15.60
N THR A 62 -9.71 -6.63 -15.92
CA THR A 62 -9.13 -5.99 -17.11
C THR A 62 -7.78 -5.34 -16.82
N LYS A 63 -6.86 -5.38 -17.80
CA LYS A 63 -5.54 -4.72 -17.72
C LYS A 63 -5.67 -3.21 -17.44
N LYS A 64 -6.66 -2.55 -18.02
CA LYS A 64 -6.88 -1.10 -17.86
C LYS A 64 -7.21 -0.75 -16.40
N ASP A 65 -8.06 -1.55 -15.75
CA ASP A 65 -8.39 -1.33 -14.35
C ASP A 65 -7.19 -1.59 -13.44
N LYS A 66 -6.41 -2.64 -13.69
CA LYS A 66 -5.15 -2.89 -12.93
C LYS A 66 -4.24 -1.67 -12.94
N ILE A 67 -3.99 -1.11 -14.14
CA ILE A 67 -3.13 0.06 -14.33
C ILE A 67 -3.67 1.28 -13.58
N LYS A 68 -4.99 1.49 -13.56
CA LYS A 68 -5.61 2.59 -12.83
C LYS A 68 -5.31 2.51 -11.34
N PHE A 69 -5.45 1.33 -10.73
CA PHE A 69 -5.12 1.12 -9.32
C PHE A 69 -3.63 1.31 -9.02
N TYR A 70 -2.75 0.81 -9.89
CA TYR A 70 -1.30 1.00 -9.70
C TYR A 70 -0.89 2.48 -9.81
N ARG A 71 -1.61 3.30 -10.60
CA ARG A 71 -1.40 4.76 -10.62
C ARG A 71 -1.82 5.43 -9.32
N TYR A 72 -2.89 4.94 -8.67
CA TYR A 72 -3.27 5.43 -7.34
C TYR A 72 -2.20 5.11 -6.30
N THR A 73 -1.59 3.93 -6.34
CA THR A 73 -0.42 3.61 -5.51
C THR A 73 0.71 4.64 -5.67
N PHE A 74 1.05 5.05 -6.89
CA PHE A 74 2.09 6.07 -7.10
C PHE A 74 1.71 7.44 -6.50
N ALA A 75 0.45 7.84 -6.60
CA ALA A 75 -0.04 9.08 -6.00
C ALA A 75 0.10 9.05 -4.47
N SER A 76 -0.34 7.97 -3.83
CA SER A 76 -0.20 7.76 -2.38
C SER A 76 1.26 7.73 -1.93
N MET A 77 2.15 7.12 -2.72
CA MET A 77 3.58 7.08 -2.42
C MET A 77 4.22 8.47 -2.47
N LEU A 78 3.79 9.34 -3.39
CA LEU A 78 4.26 10.73 -3.46
C LEU A 78 3.81 11.56 -2.27
N GLU A 79 2.59 11.32 -1.75
CA GLU A 79 2.07 11.96 -0.55
C GLU A 79 2.82 11.53 0.73
N SER A 80 3.40 10.32 0.72
CA SER A 80 4.09 9.73 1.87
C SER A 80 5.57 10.11 1.98
N LYS A 81 6.11 10.89 1.03
CA LYS A 81 7.51 11.32 0.95
C LYS A 81 7.74 12.63 1.69
#